data_AF-F5RE78-F1
#
_entry.id   AF-F5RE78-F1
#
_cell.length_a   1.000
_cell.length_b   1.000
_cell.length_c   1.000
_cell.angle_alpha   90.00
_cell.angle_beta   90.00
_cell.angle_gamma   90.00
#
_symmetry.space_group_name_H-M   'P 1'
#
loop_
_entity.id
_entity.type
_entity.pdbx_description
1 polymer ?
#
loop_
_entity_poly.entity_id
_entity_poly.type
_entity_poly.pdbx_seq_one_letter_code
_entity_poly.pdbx_strand_id
1 'polypeptide(L)'
;MAGLHWPAEAGTARRFPRSVLTDEHGRPLKASTLQVGRNYVFPWPYPATPCFLLDLGRKIEGRNDLRTADGQRYDWPGGVGPRQSVVAYSAICSHKLTHPTRDISFIAYREQATPHSRHARVIHCCSEHSQFDPAAGARVLDGPAPQPLATILLDYDARRDELSAVGTLGGDQFDRFFESFGFRLALEHGGERAARPVGPTTRVLGMDQFCRQQVRC
;
A
#
# COMPACT_ATOMS: atom_id res chain seq x y z
N MET A 1 -13.47 -12.39 -18.95
CA MET A 1 -13.78 -11.93 -17.58
C MET A 1 -13.03 -12.86 -16.65
N ALA A 2 -11.71 -12.68 -16.51
CA ALA A 2 -10.97 -13.37 -15.46
C ALA A 2 -11.21 -12.54 -14.21
N GLY A 3 -12.25 -12.89 -13.45
CA GLY A 3 -12.51 -12.24 -12.17
C GLY A 3 -11.34 -12.46 -11.23
N LEU A 4 -11.06 -11.48 -10.38
CA LEU A 4 -10.11 -11.65 -9.29
C LEU A 4 -10.50 -12.92 -8.52
N HIS A 5 -9.61 -13.92 -8.47
CA HIS A 5 -9.75 -15.01 -7.53
C HIS A 5 -9.51 -14.40 -6.14
N TRP A 6 -10.60 -13.96 -5.51
CA TRP A 6 -10.58 -13.50 -4.14
C TRP A 6 -10.10 -14.66 -3.27
N PRO A 7 -9.00 -14.51 -2.50
CA PRO A 7 -8.60 -15.55 -1.56
C PRO A 7 -9.77 -15.83 -0.61
N ALA A 8 -10.09 -17.10 -0.41
CA ALA A 8 -11.28 -17.53 0.32
C ALA A 8 -11.41 -16.83 1.69
N GLU A 9 -12.65 -16.48 2.03
CA GLU A 9 -13.06 -15.55 3.09
C GLU A 9 -12.71 -15.98 4.52
N ALA A 10 -11.46 -15.76 4.94
CA ALA A 10 -11.05 -15.93 6.33
C ALA A 10 -10.64 -14.58 6.92
N GLY A 11 -11.58 -13.78 7.45
CA GLY A 11 -11.41 -12.65 8.42
C GLY A 11 -10.43 -11.50 8.10
N THR A 12 -9.58 -11.67 7.09
CA THR A 12 -8.38 -10.91 6.79
C THR A 12 -8.53 -10.18 5.46
N ALA A 13 -9.56 -10.48 4.68
CA ALA A 13 -9.85 -9.81 3.43
C ALA A 13 -11.10 -8.92 3.61
N ARG A 14 -10.97 -7.61 3.40
CA ARG A 14 -12.07 -6.64 3.49
C ARG A 14 -12.32 -6.03 2.12
N ARG A 15 -13.56 -6.14 1.63
CA ARG A 15 -13.97 -5.51 0.37
C ARG A 15 -14.31 -4.05 0.58
N PHE A 16 -13.99 -3.24 -0.41
CA PHE A 16 -14.35 -1.83 -0.46
C PHE A 16 -14.88 -1.48 -1.87
N PRO A 17 -15.55 -0.34 -2.04
CA PRO A 17 -15.91 0.15 -3.36
C PRO A 17 -14.68 0.20 -4.29
N ARG A 18 -14.86 -0.31 -5.51
CA ARG A 18 -13.81 -0.31 -6.53
C ARG A 18 -13.44 1.13 -6.90
N SER A 19 -12.14 1.40 -6.98
CA SER A 19 -11.62 2.65 -7.54
C SER A 19 -10.54 2.37 -8.58
N VAL A 20 -10.74 2.87 -9.80
CA VAL A 20 -9.72 2.83 -10.86
C VAL A 20 -8.58 3.77 -10.46
N LEU A 21 -7.35 3.27 -10.53
CA LEU A 21 -6.16 4.10 -10.33
C LEU A 21 -5.97 5.00 -11.55
N THR A 22 -5.77 6.30 -11.33
CA THR A 22 -5.53 7.27 -12.40
C THR A 22 -4.15 7.92 -12.26
N ASP A 23 -3.60 8.38 -13.38
CA ASP A 23 -2.41 9.22 -13.41
C ASP A 23 -2.69 10.63 -12.87
N GLU A 24 -1.65 11.48 -12.83
CA GLU A 24 -1.74 12.85 -12.35
C GLU A 24 -2.76 13.72 -13.13
N HIS A 25 -3.06 13.35 -14.37
CA HIS A 25 -4.01 14.00 -15.27
C HIS A 25 -5.43 13.40 -15.22
N GLY A 26 -5.67 12.40 -14.36
CA GLY A 26 -6.97 11.75 -14.21
C GLY A 26 -7.28 10.68 -15.27
N ARG A 27 -6.31 10.30 -16.11
CA ARG A 27 -6.48 9.19 -17.06
C ARG A 27 -6.24 7.85 -16.34
N PRO A 28 -6.93 6.75 -16.71
CA PRO A 28 -6.64 5.44 -16.13
C PRO A 28 -5.15 5.09 -16.24
N LEU A 29 -4.55 4.78 -15.08
CA LEU A 29 -3.13 4.49 -14.98
C LEU A 29 -2.83 3.16 -15.66
N LYS A 30 -1.86 3.20 -16.58
CA LYS A 30 -1.40 2.02 -17.29
C LYS A 30 -0.41 1.24 -16.44
N ALA A 31 -0.64 -0.05 -16.19
CA ALA A 31 0.24 -0.83 -15.33
C ALA A 31 1.65 -0.95 -15.94
N SER A 32 1.74 -1.04 -17.27
CA SER A 32 3.01 -1.10 -18.00
C SER A 32 3.85 0.19 -17.95
N THR A 33 3.27 1.33 -17.54
CA THR A 33 3.99 2.62 -17.51
C THR A 33 4.57 2.95 -16.13
N LEU A 34 4.32 2.10 -15.12
CA LEU A 34 4.93 2.24 -13.80
C LEU A 34 6.45 2.11 -13.89
N GLN A 35 7.15 3.04 -13.24
CA GLN A 35 8.60 2.99 -13.15
C GLN A 35 9.02 2.01 -12.06
N VAL A 36 9.93 1.09 -12.40
CA VAL A 36 10.49 0.12 -11.45
C VAL A 36 11.18 0.85 -10.30
N GLY A 37 10.87 0.42 -9.07
CA GLY A 37 11.47 0.95 -7.84
C GLY A 37 11.03 2.37 -7.47
N ARG A 38 10.15 3.02 -8.25
CA ARG A 38 9.61 4.32 -7.91
C ARG A 38 8.54 4.18 -6.84
N ASN A 39 8.60 5.07 -5.84
CA ASN A 39 7.56 5.19 -4.83
C ASN A 39 6.37 5.96 -5.40
N TYR A 40 5.24 5.29 -5.60
CA TYR A 40 3.96 5.95 -5.87
C TYR A 40 3.04 5.89 -4.65
N VAL A 41 2.20 6.91 -4.47
CA VAL A 41 1.23 7.04 -3.38
C VAL A 41 -0.14 7.38 -3.94
N PHE A 42 -1.19 6.80 -3.35
CA PHE A 42 -2.57 7.14 -3.64
C PHE A 42 -3.46 6.98 -2.39
N PRO A 43 -4.52 7.79 -2.23
CA PRO A 43 -5.47 7.64 -1.14
C PRO A 43 -6.51 6.57 -1.47
N TRP A 44 -6.67 5.57 -0.59
CA TRP A 44 -7.69 4.53 -0.70
C TRP A 44 -7.79 3.72 0.60
N PRO A 45 -8.97 3.19 1.00
CA PRO A 45 -10.28 3.43 0.42
C PRO A 45 -10.86 4.77 0.85
N TYR A 46 -10.17 5.52 1.72
CA TYR A 46 -10.57 6.84 2.18
C TYR A 46 -9.55 7.91 1.73
N PRO A 47 -9.96 9.18 1.57
CA PRO A 47 -9.05 10.27 1.24
C PRO A 47 -7.86 10.41 2.20
N ALA A 48 -8.05 10.03 3.47
CA ALA A 48 -7.05 10.16 4.52
C ALA A 48 -6.11 8.95 4.67
N THR A 49 -6.37 7.82 4.01
CA THR A 49 -5.57 6.60 4.16
C THR A 49 -4.62 6.42 2.96
N PRO A 50 -3.32 6.74 3.11
CA PRO A 50 -2.37 6.60 2.01
C PRO A 50 -2.01 5.14 1.76
N CYS A 51 -1.79 4.80 0.49
CA CYS A 51 -1.36 3.49 0.01
C CYS A 51 -0.11 3.64 -0.87
N PHE A 52 0.81 2.69 -0.80
CA PHE A 52 1.91 2.54 -1.74
C PHE A 52 1.48 1.76 -2.97
N LEU A 53 2.00 2.16 -4.13
CA LEU A 53 2.00 1.37 -5.37
C LEU A 53 3.44 1.26 -5.86
N LEU A 54 3.89 0.04 -6.15
CA LEU A 54 5.29 -0.24 -6.52
C LEU A 54 5.31 -1.24 -7.70
N ASP A 55 6.16 -0.97 -8.71
CA ASP A 55 6.63 -2.01 -9.63
C ASP A 55 8.01 -2.49 -9.14
N LEU A 56 8.12 -3.77 -8.79
CA LEU A 56 9.35 -4.38 -8.28
C LEU A 56 10.27 -4.90 -9.39
N GLY A 57 9.88 -4.73 -10.67
CA GLY A 57 10.70 -5.01 -11.84
C GLY A 57 10.90 -6.49 -12.17
N ARG A 58 10.31 -7.39 -11.39
CA ARG A 58 10.35 -8.85 -11.59
C ARG A 58 9.02 -9.47 -11.20
N LYS A 59 8.73 -10.67 -11.74
CA LYS A 59 7.57 -11.47 -11.32
C LYS A 59 7.62 -11.73 -9.81
N ILE A 60 6.49 -11.52 -9.15
CA ILE A 60 6.31 -11.74 -7.72
C ILE A 60 5.27 -12.83 -7.52
N GLU A 61 5.73 -13.99 -7.07
CA GLU A 61 4.87 -15.12 -6.75
C GLU A 61 4.10 -14.86 -5.44
N GLY A 62 2.94 -15.50 -5.32
CA GLY A 62 2.17 -15.52 -4.09
C GLY A 62 2.93 -16.19 -2.94
N ARG A 63 2.46 -15.93 -1.72
CA ARG A 63 3.02 -16.50 -0.50
C ARG A 63 1.91 -16.94 0.43
N ASN A 64 2.05 -18.15 0.96
CA ASN A 64 1.11 -18.73 1.89
C ASN A 64 1.55 -18.53 3.35
N ASP A 65 0.62 -18.73 4.28
CA ASP A 65 0.85 -18.70 5.73
C ASP A 65 1.41 -17.37 6.28
N LEU A 66 1.03 -16.24 5.65
CA LEU A 66 1.22 -14.94 6.30
C LEU A 66 0.27 -14.80 7.47
N ARG A 67 0.64 -13.97 8.45
CA ARG A 67 -0.10 -13.84 9.72
C ARG A 67 -0.33 -12.40 10.10
N THR A 68 -1.53 -12.12 10.56
CA THR A 68 -1.88 -10.90 11.28
C THR A 68 -1.34 -10.97 12.71
N ALA A 69 -1.41 -9.84 13.44
CA ALA A 69 -0.90 -9.69 14.80
C ALA A 69 -1.68 -10.55 15.79
N ASP A 70 -2.97 -10.80 15.54
CA ASP A 70 -3.82 -11.71 16.30
C ASP A 70 -3.71 -13.18 15.83
N GLY A 71 -2.79 -13.46 14.88
CA GLY A 71 -2.44 -14.82 14.47
C GLY A 71 -3.30 -15.44 13.37
N GLN A 72 -4.25 -14.69 12.79
CA GLN A 72 -5.03 -15.16 11.65
C GLN A 72 -4.11 -15.39 10.44
N ARG A 73 -4.23 -16.56 9.83
CA ARG A 73 -3.45 -16.96 8.65
C ARG A 73 -4.13 -16.48 7.37
N TYR A 74 -3.35 -16.08 6.38
CA TYR A 74 -3.84 -15.75 5.05
C TYR A 74 -2.78 -16.00 3.97
N ASP A 75 -3.25 -16.20 2.74
CA ASP A 75 -2.42 -16.41 1.57
C ASP A 75 -2.45 -15.15 0.68
N TRP A 76 -1.28 -14.61 0.39
CA TRP A 76 -1.11 -13.42 -0.43
C TRP A 76 -0.91 -13.80 -1.90
N PRO A 77 -1.67 -13.22 -2.85
CA PRO A 77 -1.71 -13.68 -4.24
C PRO A 77 -0.49 -13.32 -5.10
N GLY A 78 0.41 -12.46 -4.61
CA GLY A 78 1.58 -12.01 -5.38
C GLY A 78 1.33 -10.72 -6.16
N GLY A 79 2.16 -10.47 -7.17
CA GLY A 79 2.11 -9.27 -8.00
C GLY A 79 1.09 -9.35 -9.13
N VAL A 80 0.55 -8.18 -9.52
CA VAL A 80 -0.38 -8.00 -10.63
C VAL A 80 0.28 -7.27 -11.81
N GLY A 81 -0.50 -6.96 -12.84
CA GLY A 81 -0.02 -6.31 -14.05
C GLY A 81 0.56 -7.29 -15.07
N PRO A 82 0.98 -6.80 -16.24
CA PRO A 82 1.40 -7.67 -17.35
C PRO A 82 2.64 -8.51 -17.03
N ARG A 83 3.50 -8.04 -16.10
CA ARG A 83 4.70 -8.75 -15.64
C ARG A 83 4.55 -9.39 -14.27
N GLN A 84 3.36 -9.31 -13.67
CA GLN A 84 3.10 -9.73 -12.28
C GLN A 84 4.12 -9.15 -11.29
N SER A 85 4.53 -7.89 -11.53
CA SER A 85 5.58 -7.20 -10.78
C SER A 85 5.06 -6.06 -9.92
N VAL A 86 3.76 -5.74 -10.06
CA VAL A 86 3.12 -4.61 -9.40
C VAL A 86 2.47 -5.07 -8.09
N VAL A 87 2.78 -4.38 -7.00
CA VAL A 87 2.22 -4.63 -5.66
C VAL A 87 1.72 -3.32 -5.04
N ALA A 88 0.74 -3.42 -4.15
CA ALA A 88 0.27 -2.29 -3.38
C ALA A 88 -0.01 -2.66 -1.92
N TYR A 89 0.25 -1.72 -1.02
CA TYR A 89 0.12 -1.90 0.43
C TYR A 89 -0.40 -0.62 1.06
N SER A 90 -1.05 -0.72 2.22
CA SER A 90 -1.26 0.44 3.09
C SER A 90 0.09 1.10 3.37
N ALA A 91 0.17 2.42 3.22
CA ALA A 91 1.35 3.20 3.57
C ALA A 91 1.38 3.61 5.04
N ILE A 92 0.54 2.98 5.87
CA ILE A 92 0.47 3.19 7.32
C ILE A 92 1.19 2.02 8.00
N CYS A 93 2.27 2.32 8.72
CA CYS A 93 3.05 1.34 9.46
C CYS A 93 2.18 0.59 10.47
N SER A 94 2.24 -0.74 10.47
CA SER A 94 1.49 -1.61 11.39
C SER A 94 1.92 -1.49 12.86
N HIS A 95 3.03 -0.83 13.16
CA HIS A 95 3.50 -0.59 14.53
C HIS A 95 2.81 0.64 15.19
N LYS A 96 3.29 1.85 14.88
CA LYS A 96 2.85 3.13 15.47
C LYS A 96 2.22 4.07 14.44
N LEU A 97 1.68 3.50 13.36
CA LEU A 97 0.89 4.22 12.37
C LEU A 97 1.63 5.35 11.66
N THR A 98 2.97 5.35 11.64
CA THR A 98 3.75 6.24 10.78
C THR A 98 3.27 6.12 9.34
N HIS A 99 3.02 7.26 8.69
CA HIS A 99 2.46 7.35 7.35
C HIS A 99 3.01 8.59 6.64
N PRO A 100 3.01 8.61 5.30
CA PRO A 100 3.42 9.79 4.55
C PRO A 100 2.37 10.91 4.68
N THR A 101 2.81 12.13 4.91
CA THR A 101 1.99 13.36 4.78
C THR A 101 2.49 14.22 3.62
N ARG A 102 1.81 15.34 3.35
CA ARG A 102 2.24 16.30 2.31
C ARG A 102 3.59 16.94 2.63
N ASP A 103 3.93 17.07 3.91
CA ASP A 103 5.17 17.74 4.33
C ASP A 103 6.31 16.76 4.50
N ILE A 104 6.07 15.60 5.12
CA ILE A 104 7.13 14.66 5.45
C ILE A 104 6.68 13.21 5.42
N SER A 105 7.58 12.33 4.99
CA SER A 105 7.42 10.89 5.11
C SER A 105 8.63 10.24 5.77
N PHE A 106 8.36 9.47 6.80
CA PHE A 106 9.32 8.58 7.46
C PHE A 106 9.22 7.14 6.98
N ILE A 107 8.25 6.82 6.12
CA ILE A 107 8.05 5.46 5.58
C ILE A 107 8.00 5.51 4.06
N ALA A 108 8.81 4.69 3.41
CA ALA A 108 8.75 4.49 1.96
C ALA A 108 9.58 3.27 1.54
N TYR A 109 9.42 2.87 0.28
CA TYR A 109 10.28 1.88 -0.36
C TYR A 109 11.71 2.41 -0.53
N ARG A 110 12.69 1.54 -0.26
CA ARG A 110 14.12 1.77 -0.30
C ARG A 110 14.75 0.71 -1.20
N GLU A 111 15.17 1.11 -2.39
CA GLU A 111 15.82 0.20 -3.34
C GLU A 111 17.19 -0.27 -2.85
N GLN A 112 17.92 0.60 -2.15
CA GLN A 112 19.29 0.37 -1.71
C GLN A 112 19.35 0.16 -0.19
N ALA A 113 20.30 -0.68 0.23
CA ALA A 113 20.72 -0.75 1.62
C ALA A 113 21.49 0.52 2.01
N THR A 114 21.54 0.81 3.29
CA THR A 114 22.32 1.92 3.88
C THR A 114 23.25 1.37 4.96
N PRO A 115 24.24 2.14 5.44
CA PRO A 115 25.05 1.73 6.60
C PRO A 115 24.21 1.43 7.85
N HIS A 116 23.01 2.01 7.98
CA HIS A 116 22.11 1.82 9.12
C HIS A 116 21.00 0.79 8.84
N SER A 117 20.91 0.29 7.60
CA SER A 117 19.90 -0.69 7.18
C SER A 117 20.48 -1.64 6.14
N ARG A 118 20.81 -2.86 6.58
CA ARG A 118 21.40 -3.90 5.71
C ARG A 118 20.46 -4.42 4.63
N HIS A 119 19.15 -4.16 4.72
CA HIS A 119 18.18 -4.65 3.76
C HIS A 119 17.98 -3.65 2.61
N ALA A 120 18.03 -4.16 1.40
CA ALA A 120 17.70 -3.45 0.16
C ALA A 120 16.35 -3.94 -0.36
N ARG A 121 15.67 -3.12 -1.17
CA ARG A 121 14.34 -3.42 -1.74
C ARG A 121 13.28 -3.70 -0.69
N VAL A 122 13.25 -2.87 0.36
CA VAL A 122 12.30 -2.98 1.48
C VAL A 122 11.47 -1.72 1.62
N ILE A 123 10.27 -1.84 2.18
CA ILE A 123 9.56 -0.69 2.73
C ILE A 123 10.11 -0.47 4.14
N HIS A 124 10.70 0.69 4.41
CA HIS A 124 11.34 0.99 5.68
C HIS A 124 10.65 2.16 6.37
N CYS A 125 10.20 1.94 7.61
CA CYS A 125 9.71 2.96 8.51
C CYS A 125 10.84 3.45 9.43
N CYS A 126 11.35 4.66 9.19
CA CYS A 126 12.45 5.25 9.96
C CYS A 126 12.04 5.77 11.34
N SER A 127 10.75 5.76 11.70
CA SER A 127 10.35 6.16 13.06
C SER A 127 10.82 5.17 14.12
N GLU A 128 10.74 3.86 13.82
CA GLU A 128 11.05 2.77 14.78
C GLU A 128 11.77 1.60 14.08
N HIS A 129 12.32 1.86 12.89
CA HIS A 129 13.09 0.91 12.07
C HIS A 129 12.40 -0.40 11.66
N SER A 130 11.07 -0.45 11.64
CA SER A 130 10.35 -1.58 11.03
C SER A 130 10.61 -1.67 9.52
N GLN A 131 10.96 -2.85 9.04
CA GLN A 131 11.29 -3.12 7.64
C GLN A 131 10.43 -4.26 7.09
N PHE A 132 9.86 -4.05 5.90
CA PHE A 132 8.91 -4.96 5.28
C PHE A 132 9.40 -5.37 3.89
N ASP A 133 9.21 -6.66 3.55
CA ASP A 133 9.57 -7.23 2.25
C ASP A 133 8.40 -7.13 1.24
N PRO A 134 8.37 -6.14 0.34
CA PRO A 134 7.27 -5.98 -0.61
C PRO A 134 7.21 -7.11 -1.65
N ALA A 135 8.26 -7.91 -1.81
CA ALA A 135 8.24 -9.08 -2.69
C ALA A 135 7.65 -10.33 -2.00
N ALA A 136 7.29 -10.23 -0.72
CA ALA A 136 6.80 -11.34 0.10
C ALA A 136 5.60 -10.94 0.95
N GLY A 137 4.66 -10.20 0.35
CA GLY A 137 3.42 -9.78 1.03
C GLY A 137 3.64 -8.78 2.15
N ALA A 138 4.68 -7.94 2.03
CA ALA A 138 5.10 -6.98 3.05
C ALA A 138 5.35 -7.61 4.43
N ARG A 139 5.80 -8.88 4.48
CA ARG A 139 6.19 -9.52 5.76
C ARG A 139 7.26 -8.69 6.47
N VAL A 140 7.22 -8.73 7.79
CA VAL A 140 8.21 -8.06 8.63
C VAL A 140 9.54 -8.79 8.53
N LEU A 141 10.60 -8.05 8.19
CA LEU A 141 11.98 -8.53 8.16
C LEU A 141 12.75 -8.12 9.41
N ASP A 142 12.48 -6.93 9.93
CA ASP A 142 13.16 -6.36 11.08
C ASP A 142 12.28 -5.30 11.78
N GLY A 143 12.65 -4.94 13.00
CA GLY A 143 11.99 -3.94 13.83
C GLY A 143 10.68 -4.40 14.50
N PRO A 144 9.98 -3.51 15.21
CA PRO A 144 8.93 -3.86 16.17
C PRO A 144 7.52 -4.03 15.57
N ALA A 145 7.37 -4.03 14.24
CA ALA A 145 6.06 -4.19 13.62
C ALA A 145 5.51 -5.59 13.92
N PRO A 146 4.28 -5.72 14.45
CA PRO A 146 3.76 -7.01 14.89
C PRO A 146 3.22 -7.87 13.73
N GLN A 147 3.03 -7.27 12.56
CA GLN A 147 2.42 -7.92 11.41
C GLN A 147 2.84 -7.26 10.09
N PRO A 148 2.67 -7.95 8.94
CA PRO A 148 2.87 -7.38 7.61
C PRO A 148 2.02 -6.12 7.39
N LEU A 149 2.43 -5.26 6.45
CA LEU A 149 1.54 -4.19 5.98
C LEU A 149 0.36 -4.81 5.24
N ALA A 150 -0.85 -4.29 5.48
CA ALA A 150 -2.03 -4.76 4.76
C ALA A 150 -1.86 -4.52 3.25
N THR A 151 -2.09 -5.57 2.47
CA THR A 151 -2.08 -5.51 1.01
C THR A 151 -3.29 -4.72 0.54
N ILE A 152 -3.11 -3.85 -0.45
CA ILE A 152 -4.22 -3.32 -1.25
C ILE A 152 -4.39 -4.26 -2.43
N LEU A 153 -5.49 -5.01 -2.44
CA LEU A 153 -5.81 -5.91 -3.53
C LEU A 153 -6.11 -5.07 -4.78
N LEU A 154 -5.32 -5.33 -5.82
CA LEU A 154 -5.45 -4.71 -7.13
C LEU A 154 -6.09 -5.69 -8.10
N ASP A 155 -7.08 -5.22 -8.83
CA ASP A 155 -7.61 -5.87 -10.01
C ASP A 155 -6.93 -5.27 -11.25
N TYR A 156 -6.42 -6.15 -12.12
CA TYR A 156 -5.72 -5.78 -13.34
C TYR A 156 -6.55 -6.17 -14.57
N ASP A 157 -6.97 -5.17 -15.34
CA ASP A 157 -7.60 -5.40 -16.64
C ASP A 157 -6.54 -5.52 -17.73
N ALA A 158 -6.25 -6.76 -18.16
CA ALA A 158 -5.25 -7.04 -19.18
C ALA A 158 -5.60 -6.48 -20.58
N ARG A 159 -6.87 -6.23 -20.89
CA ARG A 159 -7.26 -5.66 -22.20
C ARG A 159 -6.98 -4.18 -22.26
N ARG A 160 -7.15 -3.50 -21.12
CA ARG A 160 -6.98 -2.05 -21.00
C ARG A 160 -5.63 -1.66 -20.41
N ASP A 161 -4.87 -2.62 -19.87
CA ASP A 161 -3.67 -2.41 -19.07
C ASP A 161 -3.94 -1.48 -17.88
N GLU A 162 -5.07 -1.64 -17.17
CA GLU A 162 -5.52 -0.72 -16.12
C GLU A 162 -5.58 -1.40 -14.74
N LEU A 163 -5.34 -0.62 -13.69
CA LEU A 163 -5.38 -1.09 -12.30
C LEU A 163 -6.57 -0.51 -11.54
N SER A 164 -7.17 -1.29 -10.65
CA SER A 164 -8.19 -0.82 -9.71
C SER A 164 -7.98 -1.39 -8.32
N ALA A 165 -8.09 -0.56 -7.29
CA ALA A 165 -8.12 -1.02 -5.91
C ALA A 165 -9.52 -1.52 -5.55
N VAL A 166 -9.61 -2.69 -4.91
CA VAL A 166 -10.90 -3.38 -4.65
C VAL A 166 -11.05 -3.91 -3.22
N GLY A 167 -9.96 -4.03 -2.47
CA GLY A 167 -9.98 -4.63 -1.16
C GLY A 167 -8.69 -4.45 -0.39
N THR A 168 -8.73 -4.76 0.90
CA THR A 168 -7.52 -5.04 1.70
C THR A 168 -7.38 -6.54 1.96
N LEU A 169 -6.16 -7.00 2.18
CA LEU A 169 -5.84 -8.33 2.67
C LEU A 169 -4.76 -8.24 3.78
N GLY A 170 -4.95 -8.98 4.87
CA GLY A 170 -4.16 -8.89 6.09
C GLY A 170 -4.76 -7.94 7.12
N GLY A 171 -4.00 -7.62 8.17
CA GLY A 171 -4.46 -6.74 9.25
C GLY A 171 -4.35 -5.27 8.86
N ASP A 172 -5.39 -4.71 8.24
CA ASP A 172 -5.42 -3.27 7.98
C ASP A 172 -5.49 -2.45 9.28
N GLN A 173 -5.01 -1.22 9.21
CA GLN A 173 -4.89 -0.33 10.37
C GLN A 173 -5.91 0.80 10.36
N PHE A 174 -6.90 0.77 9.46
CA PHE A 174 -7.71 1.96 9.18
C PHE A 174 -8.54 2.39 10.40
N ASP A 175 -9.17 1.46 11.10
CA ASP A 175 -9.99 1.79 12.27
C ASP A 175 -9.12 2.43 13.38
N ARG A 176 -8.02 1.76 13.77
CA ARG A 176 -7.02 2.30 14.72
C ARG A 176 -6.43 3.65 14.27
N PHE A 177 -6.26 3.84 12.96
CA PHE A 177 -5.74 5.08 12.37
C PHE A 177 -6.70 6.24 12.55
N PHE A 178 -8.00 6.04 12.27
CA PHE A 178 -9.02 7.06 12.49
C PHE A 178 -9.28 7.31 13.98
N GLU A 179 -9.23 6.28 14.82
CA GLU A 179 -9.30 6.46 16.29
C GLU A 179 -8.14 7.34 16.79
N SER A 180 -6.92 7.13 16.28
CA SER A 180 -5.73 7.84 16.75
C SER A 180 -5.62 9.28 16.21
N PHE A 181 -6.05 9.52 14.96
CA PHE A 181 -5.79 10.79 14.26
C PHE A 181 -7.04 11.49 13.73
N GLY A 182 -8.24 10.97 14.00
CA GLY A 182 -9.49 11.38 13.34
C GLY A 182 -9.76 12.88 13.36
N PHE A 183 -9.52 13.56 14.49
CA PHE A 183 -9.69 15.02 14.58
C PHE A 183 -8.77 15.77 13.61
N ARG A 184 -7.47 15.44 13.59
CA ARG A 184 -6.50 16.05 12.67
C ARG A 184 -6.86 15.76 11.21
N LEU A 185 -7.20 14.51 10.90
CA LEU A 185 -7.57 14.11 9.55
C LEU A 185 -8.86 14.81 9.08
N ALA A 186 -9.82 15.03 9.97
CA ALA A 186 -11.01 15.81 9.66
C ALA A 186 -10.65 17.25 9.31
N LEU A 187 -9.74 17.90 10.02
CA LEU A 187 -9.27 19.25 9.67
C LEU A 187 -8.56 19.27 8.30
N GLU A 188 -7.71 18.29 8.02
CA GLU A 188 -6.93 18.20 6.78
C GLU A 188 -7.79 17.88 5.54
N HIS A 189 -8.87 17.12 5.70
CA HIS A 189 -9.68 16.59 4.59
C HIS A 189 -11.09 17.18 4.49
N GLY A 190 -11.47 18.13 5.35
CA GLY A 190 -12.77 18.80 5.30
C GLY A 190 -13.90 18.02 6.00
N GLY A 191 -13.67 17.68 7.27
CA GLY A 191 -14.62 17.00 8.14
C GLY A 191 -14.71 15.49 7.88
N GLU A 192 -15.94 14.98 7.87
CA GLU A 192 -16.25 13.55 7.66
C GLU A 192 -15.73 13.00 6.33
N ARG A 193 -15.43 13.88 5.36
CA ARG A 193 -14.83 13.47 4.08
C ARG A 193 -13.56 12.65 4.26
N ALA A 194 -12.82 12.84 5.35
CA ALA A 194 -11.64 12.04 5.69
C ALA A 194 -11.90 10.53 5.70
N ALA A 195 -13.10 10.11 6.12
CA ALA A 195 -13.50 8.72 6.30
C ALA A 195 -14.67 8.29 5.37
N ARG A 196 -15.05 9.12 4.40
CA ARG A 196 -15.99 8.71 3.34
C ARG A 196 -15.22 8.01 2.22
N PRO A 197 -15.71 6.88 1.69
CA PRO A 197 -15.03 6.18 0.61
C PRO A 197 -14.67 7.13 -0.54
N VAL A 198 -13.49 6.93 -1.12
CA VAL A 198 -13.13 7.56 -2.37
C VAL A 198 -14.11 7.10 -3.47
N GLY A 199 -14.27 7.93 -4.49
CA GLY A 199 -15.18 7.65 -5.59
C GLY A 199 -14.69 6.54 -6.54
N PRO A 200 -15.24 6.46 -7.77
CA PRO A 200 -14.91 5.43 -8.74
C PRO A 200 -13.46 5.49 -9.26
N THR A 201 -12.74 6.57 -8.96
CA THR A 201 -11.34 6.78 -9.33
C THR A 201 -10.55 7.34 -8.16
N THR A 202 -9.26 7.00 -8.08
CA THR A 202 -8.32 7.63 -7.16
C THR A 202 -6.99 7.90 -7.85
N ARG A 203 -6.41 9.07 -7.56
CA ARG A 203 -5.22 9.58 -8.25
C ARG A 203 -3.94 9.06 -7.62
N VAL A 204 -3.06 8.54 -8.45
CA VAL A 204 -1.71 8.09 -8.09
C VAL A 204 -0.71 9.20 -8.39
N LEU A 205 0.16 9.48 -7.43
CA LEU A 205 1.24 10.47 -7.55
C LEU A 205 2.57 9.82 -7.22
N GLY A 206 3.66 10.33 -7.79
CA GLY A 206 4.99 10.02 -7.28
C GLY A 206 5.16 10.56 -5.85
N MET A 207 5.92 9.86 -5.00
CA MET A 207 6.17 10.33 -3.63
C MET A 207 6.83 11.73 -3.61
N ASP A 208 7.65 12.03 -4.61
CA ASP A 208 8.27 13.33 -4.83
C ASP A 208 7.27 14.46 -5.14
N GLN A 209 6.11 14.11 -5.72
CA GLN A 209 5.01 15.04 -5.97
C GLN A 209 4.03 15.11 -4.79
N PHE A 210 3.87 14.01 -4.06
CA PHE A 210 2.96 13.90 -2.92
C PHE A 210 3.53 14.57 -1.66
N CYS A 211 4.82 14.38 -1.38
CA CYS A 211 5.47 14.70 -0.12
C CYS A 211 6.74 15.56 -0.34
N ARG A 212 6.86 16.67 0.39
CA ARG A 212 7.99 17.61 0.28
C ARG A 212 9.32 17.02 0.75
N GLN A 213 9.32 16.25 1.83
CA GLN A 213 10.54 15.68 2.41
C GLN A 213 10.40 14.19 2.69
N GLN A 214 11.39 13.41 2.27
CA GLN A 214 11.47 11.99 2.58
C GLN A 214 12.67 11.74 3.49
N VAL A 215 12.41 11.26 4.70
CA VAL A 215 13.46 10.89 5.65
C VAL A 215 14.05 9.56 5.26
N ARG A 216 15.38 9.48 5.27
CA ARG A 216 16.15 8.27 5.00
C ARG A 216 17.00 7.93 6.22
N CYS A 217 16.81 6.71 6.68
CA CYS A 217 17.70 5.90 7.47
C CYS A 217 18.11 4.73 6.55
#